data_AF-A0A0A9FSE5-F1
#
_entry.id   AF-A0A0A9FSE5-F1
#
_cell.length_a   1.000
_cell.length_b   1.000
_cell.length_c   1.000
_cell.angle_alpha   90.00
_cell.angle_beta   90.00
_cell.angle_gamma   90.00
#
_symmetry.space_group_name_H-M   'P 1'
#
loop_
_entity.id
_entity.type
_entity.pdbx_description
1 polymer ?
#
loop_
_entity_poly.entity_id
_entity_poly.type
_entity_poly.pdbx_seq_one_letter_code
_entity_poly.pdbx_strand_id
1 'polypeptide(L)'
;MVLAFTAINGSKQEISPELGEITIEGDFRPNGEWMLVDKCAGLSLVNRFDPSQVRKCLVHWGTGYLNMELWSEARPVSKDTPLIICHQYEVRQTS
;
A
#
# COMPACT_ATOMS: atom_id res chain seq x y z
N MET A 1 14.33 5.33 3.04
CA MET A 1 13.32 4.65 2.21
C MET A 1 12.07 5.51 2.17
N VAL A 2 11.31 5.52 1.08
CA VAL A 2 10.03 6.25 0.96
C VAL A 2 8.94 5.32 0.45
N LEU A 3 7.70 5.56 0.85
CA LEU A 3 6.55 4.89 0.26
C LEU A 3 6.03 5.75 -0.89
N ALA A 4 5.87 5.18 -2.08
CA ALA A 4 5.39 5.90 -3.25
C ALA A 4 4.25 5.15 -3.95
N PHE A 5 3.30 5.89 -4.49
CA PHE A 5 2.21 5.34 -5.32
C PHE A 5 1.51 6.42 -6.13
N THR A 6 0.69 5.99 -7.10
CA THR A 6 -0.31 6.85 -7.74
C THR A 6 -1.67 6.53 -7.14
N ALA A 7 -2.35 7.54 -6.62
CA ALA A 7 -3.67 7.39 -6.01
C ALA A 7 -4.76 7.18 -7.07
N ILE A 8 -5.94 6.70 -6.64
CA ILE A 8 -7.10 6.51 -7.52
C ILE A 8 -7.50 7.81 -8.25
N ASN A 9 -7.40 8.96 -7.58
CA ASN A 9 -7.63 10.28 -8.20
C ASN A 9 -6.51 10.75 -9.17
N GLY A 10 -5.47 9.94 -9.40
CA GLY A 10 -4.35 10.24 -10.27
C GLY A 10 -3.21 11.06 -9.63
N SER A 11 -3.35 11.49 -8.38
CA SER A 11 -2.27 12.20 -7.67
C SER A 11 -1.10 11.25 -7.35
N LYS A 12 0.14 11.74 -7.52
CA LYS A 12 1.34 11.00 -7.12
C LYS A 12 1.65 11.32 -5.67
N GLN A 13 1.89 10.28 -4.88
CA GLN A 13 2.20 10.38 -3.45
C GLN A 13 3.61 9.84 -3.20
N GLU A 14 4.38 10.58 -2.40
CA GLU A 14 5.65 10.12 -1.83
C GLU A 14 5.63 10.47 -0.34
N ILE A 15 5.59 9.43 0.50
CA ILE A 15 5.46 9.56 1.95
C ILE A 15 6.80 9.16 2.58
N SER A 16 7.39 10.11 3.30
CA SER A 16 8.61 9.89 4.06
C SER A 16 8.29 9.22 5.41
N PRO A 17 9.27 8.53 6.02
CA PRO A 17 9.10 7.99 7.36
C PRO A 17 8.72 9.08 8.37
N GLU A 18 7.60 8.87 9.05
CA GLU A 18 7.12 9.72 10.14
C GLU A 18 6.74 8.83 11.33
N LEU A 19 6.87 9.35 12.55
CA LEU A 19 6.42 8.65 13.75
C LEU A 19 4.88 8.58 13.75
N GLY A 20 4.33 7.37 13.77
CA GLY A 20 2.90 7.14 13.92
C GLY A 20 2.29 6.32 12.78
N GLU A 21 0.97 6.42 12.67
CA GLU A 21 0.17 5.71 11.69
C GLU A 21 -0.53 6.69 10.75
N ILE A 22 -0.52 6.38 9.46
CA ILE A 22 -1.23 7.14 8.42
C ILE A 22 -2.32 6.25 7.84
N THR A 23 -3.57 6.71 7.93
CA THR A 23 -4.70 6.06 7.27
C THR A 23 -4.95 6.72 5.91
N ILE A 24 -5.01 5.91 4.85
CA ILE A 24 -5.27 6.36 3.48
C ILE A 24 -6.57 5.73 2.99
N GLU A 25 -7.58 6.55 2.70
CA GLU A 25 -8.93 6.10 2.32
C GLU A 25 -9.47 6.84 1.09
N GLY A 26 -10.65 6.42 0.61
CA GLY A 26 -11.33 7.09 -0.50
C GLY A 26 -10.51 7.08 -1.78
N ASP A 27 -10.47 8.20 -2.50
CA ASP A 27 -9.76 8.31 -3.78
C ASP A 27 -8.26 8.61 -3.62
N PHE A 28 -7.78 8.74 -2.37
CA PHE A 28 -6.37 8.91 -2.04
C PHE A 28 -5.62 7.58 -1.88
N ARG A 29 -6.33 6.44 -1.86
CA ARG A 29 -5.71 5.11 -1.82
C ARG A 29 -4.85 4.85 -3.05
N PRO A 30 -3.83 3.98 -2.94
CA PRO A 30 -3.09 3.52 -4.11
C PRO A 30 -4.01 2.85 -5.12
N ASN A 31 -3.79 3.15 -6.39
CA ASN A 31 -4.55 2.59 -7.50
C ASN A 31 -3.99 1.21 -7.90
N GLY A 32 -4.05 0.26 -6.95
CA GLY A 32 -3.63 -1.12 -7.16
C GLY A 32 -2.11 -1.35 -7.17
N GLU A 33 -1.30 -0.32 -6.95
CA GLU A 33 0.16 -0.46 -6.80
C GLU A 33 0.71 0.54 -5.78
N TRP A 34 1.58 0.08 -4.91
CA TRP A 34 2.46 0.92 -4.09
C TRP A 34 3.87 0.33 -4.06
N MET A 35 4.87 1.17 -3.77
CA MET A 35 6.26 0.73 -3.71
C MET A 35 6.98 1.31 -2.50
N LEU A 36 7.81 0.49 -1.86
CA LEU A 36 8.82 0.93 -0.92
C LEU A 36 10.13 1.15 -1.69
N VAL A 37 10.58 2.39 -1.74
CA VAL A 37 11.76 2.80 -2.51
C VAL A 37 12.96 2.98 -1.57
N ASP A 38 14.01 2.21 -1.80
CA ASP A 38 15.32 2.43 -1.22
C ASP A 38 16.24 3.13 -2.24
N LYS A 39 16.29 4.46 -2.12
CA LYS A 39 17.12 5.31 -2.98
C LYS A 39 18.62 5.04 -2.79
N CYS A 40 19.06 4.55 -1.64
CA CYS A 40 20.47 4.26 -1.38
C CYS A 40 20.89 2.96 -2.06
N ALA A 41 20.03 1.94 -2.03
CA ALA A 41 20.27 0.66 -2.68
C ALA A 41 19.96 0.66 -4.18
N GLY A 42 19.25 1.68 -4.68
CA GLY A 42 18.77 1.71 -6.06
C GLY A 42 17.70 0.64 -6.32
N LEU A 43 16.90 0.31 -5.29
CA LEU A 43 15.92 -0.79 -5.32
C LEU A 43 14.55 -0.32 -4.87
N SER A 44 13.53 -1.04 -5.32
CA SER A 44 12.17 -0.90 -4.83
C SER A 44 11.49 -2.25 -4.63
N LEU A 45 10.70 -2.37 -3.58
CA LEU A 45 9.75 -3.46 -3.39
C LEU A 45 8.38 -2.96 -3.81
N VAL A 46 7.87 -3.47 -4.93
CA VAL A 46 6.57 -3.10 -5.48
C VAL A 46 5.53 -4.12 -5.03
N ASN A 47 4.44 -3.64 -4.44
CA ASN A 47 3.25 -4.42 -4.15
C ASN A 47 2.15 -4.06 -5.15
N ARG A 48 1.55 -5.07 -5.78
CA ARG A 48 0.34 -4.91 -6.61
C ARG A 48 -0.82 -5.66 -6.01
N PHE A 49 -2.01 -5.08 -6.12
CA PHE A 49 -3.24 -5.63 -5.59
C PHE A 49 -4.43 -5.14 -6.42
N ASP A 50 -5.60 -5.77 -6.26
CA ASP A 50 -6.84 -5.29 -6.85
C ASP A 50 -7.44 -4.15 -5.99
N PRO A 51 -7.50 -2.90 -6.49
CA PRO A 51 -8.02 -1.77 -5.71
C PRO A 51 -9.50 -1.90 -5.34
N SER A 52 -10.26 -2.78 -6.00
CA SER A 52 -11.66 -3.06 -5.64
C SER A 52 -11.79 -3.89 -4.36
N GLN A 53 -10.74 -4.61 -3.96
CA GLN A 53 -10.72 -5.48 -2.78
C GLN A 53 -10.30 -4.74 -1.50
N VAL A 54 -9.75 -3.52 -1.62
CA VAL A 54 -9.13 -2.78 -0.53
C VAL A 54 -9.89 -1.49 -0.29
N ARG A 55 -10.52 -1.34 0.88
CA ARG A 55 -11.29 -0.15 1.28
C ARG A 55 -10.45 0.95 1.92
N LYS A 56 -9.37 0.59 2.63
CA LYS A 56 -8.41 1.53 3.24
C LYS A 56 -7.02 0.91 3.32
N CYS A 57 -6.02 1.77 3.43
CA CYS A 57 -4.65 1.35 3.71
C CYS A 57 -4.17 1.99 5.01
N LEU A 58 -3.49 1.21 5.85
CA LEU A 58 -2.86 1.72 7.07
C LEU A 58 -1.36 1.62 6.90
N VAL A 59 -0.66 2.74 7.02
CA VAL A 59 0.79 2.78 6.94
C VAL A 59 1.36 2.99 8.34
N HIS A 60 2.27 2.11 8.73
CA HIS A 60 2.97 2.19 10.01
C HIS A 60 4.48 2.15 9.76
N TRP A 61 5.18 3.17 10.29
CA TRP A 61 6.63 3.18 10.36
C TRP A 61 7.07 2.81 11.77
N GLY A 62 7.73 1.66 11.88
CA GLY A 62 8.40 1.25 13.11
C GLY A 62 9.90 1.46 13.03
N THR A 63 10.60 1.09 14.10
CA THR A 63 12.07 1.14 14.13
C THR A 63 12.65 0.12 13.16
N GLY A 64 13.05 0.58 11.98
CA GLY A 64 13.72 -0.24 10.96
C GLY A 64 12.78 -1.01 10.03
N TYR A 65 11.47 -0.73 10.05
CA TYR A 65 10.52 -1.36 9.12
C TYR A 65 9.39 -0.41 8.73
N LEU A 66 8.79 -0.73 7.58
CA LEU A 66 7.57 -0.14 7.06
C LEU A 66 6.56 -1.26 6.85
N ASN A 67 5.34 -1.08 7.34
CA ASN A 67 4.21 -1.92 7.01
C ASN A 67 3.14 -1.09 6.32
N MET A 68 2.59 -1.60 5.22
CA MET A 68 1.36 -1.06 4.61
C MET A 68 0.32 -2.16 4.56
N GLU A 69 -0.69 -2.02 5.42
CA GLU A 69 -1.78 -2.97 5.53
C GLU A 69 -2.86 -2.65 4.51
N LEU A 70 -3.36 -3.68 3.84
CA LEU A 70 -4.50 -3.59 2.91
C LEU A 70 -5.74 -4.09 3.64
N TRP A 71 -6.71 -3.21 3.86
CA TRP A 71 -7.93 -3.54 4.57
C TRP A 71 -9.11 -3.56 3.61
N SER A 72 -9.88 -4.64 3.62
CA SER A 72 -11.13 -4.73 2.87
C SER A 72 -12.25 -3.94 3.54
N GLU A 73 -13.44 -3.96 2.92
CA GLU A 73 -14.64 -3.42 3.54
C GLU A 73 -14.99 -4.12 4.86
N ALA A 74 -15.48 -3.35 5.83
CA ALA A 74 -15.97 -3.90 7.09
C ALA A 74 -17.39 -4.45 6.89
N ARG A 75 -17.51 -5.78 6.73
CA ARG A 75 -18.81 -6.47 6.64
C ARG A 75 -18.75 -7.88 7.24
N PRO A 76 -19.92 -8.49 7.56
CA PRO A 76 -19.97 -9.90 7.92
C PRO A 76 -19.40 -10.80 6.82
N VAL A 77 -18.71 -11.85 7.24
CA VAL A 77 -18.16 -12.89 6.35
C VAL A 77 -18.82 -14.22 6.62
N SER A 78 -18.98 -15.01 5.56
CA SER A 78 -19.47 -16.38 5.62
C SER A 78 -18.75 -17.22 4.57
N LYS A 79 -19.03 -18.53 4.51
CA LYS A 79 -18.53 -19.38 3.44
C LYS A 79 -19.03 -18.94 2.05
N ASP A 80 -20.23 -18.37 2.00
CA ASP A 80 -20.86 -17.92 0.75
C ASP A 80 -20.49 -16.47 0.38
N THR A 81 -19.93 -15.71 1.34
CA THR A 81 -19.55 -14.30 1.16
C THR A 81 -18.13 -14.03 1.70
N PRO A 82 -17.09 -14.69 1.16
CA PRO A 82 -15.72 -14.47 1.62
C PRO A 82 -15.25 -13.04 1.31
N LEU A 83 -14.22 -12.60 2.03
CA LEU A 83 -13.40 -11.44 1.66
C LEU A 83 -12.07 -11.97 1.14
N ILE A 84 -11.61 -11.43 0.02
CA ILE A 84 -10.37 -11.84 -0.64
C ILE A 84 -9.58 -10.57 -0.89
N ILE A 85 -8.30 -10.61 -0.51
CA ILE A 85 -7.30 -9.62 -0.92
C ILE A 85 -6.19 -10.41 -1.61
N CYS A 86 -6.09 -10.22 -2.92
CA CYS A 86 -5.00 -10.75 -3.73
C CYS A 86 -3.93 -9.68 -3.87
N HIS A 87 -2.69 -10.05 -3.59
CA HIS A 87 -1.55 -9.17 -3.79
C HIS A 87 -0.31 -9.97 -4.20
N GLN A 88 0.61 -9.28 -4.86
CA GLN A 88 1.89 -9.83 -5.26
C GLN A 88 3.00 -8.81 -4.99
N TYR A 89 4.21 -9.30 -4.81
CA TYR A 89 5.39 -8.48 -4.63
C TYR A 89 6.41 -8.73 -5.73
N GLU A 90 7.11 -7.66 -6.12
CA GLU A 90 8.20 -7.69 -7.08
C GLU A 90 9.33 -6.78 -6.60
N VAL A 91 10.57 -7.23 -6.64
CA VAL A 91 11.74 -6.36 -6.41
C VAL A 91 12.20 -5.81 -7.76
N ARG A 92 12.37 -4.49 -7.86
CA ARG A 92 12.81 -3.79 -9.07
C ARG A 92 14.00 -2.89 -8.79
N GLN A 93 14.89 -2.73 -9.77
CA GLN A 93 15.87 -1.64 -9.75
C GLN A 93 15.15 -0.30 -9.99
N THR A 94 15.55 0.73 -9.25
CA THR A 94 15.12 2.10 -9.50
C THR A 94 16.04 2.69 -10.56
N SER A 95 15.48 3.07 -11.69
CA SER A 95 16.21 3.70 -12.80
C SER A 95 16.67 5.11 -12.49
#